data_AF-A0A914RHN2-F1
#
_entry.id   AF-A0A914RHN2-F1
#
_cell.length_a   1.000
_cell.length_b   1.000
_cell.length_c   1.000
_cell.angle_alpha   90.00
_cell.angle_beta   90.00
_cell.angle_gamma   90.00
#
_symmetry.space_group_name_H-M   'P 1'
#
loop_
_entity.id
_entity.type
_entity.pdbx_description
1 polymer ?
#
loop_
_entity_poly.entity_id
_entity_poly.type
_entity_poly.pdbx_seq_one_letter_code
_entity_poly.pdbx_strand_id
1 'polypeptide(L)' 'MVTEKPPTRLRPVRLPQNYQQSNGYKPQPLDAREIVLGEEMMPLVDALAKNTHNVWAKEKIKRGWTFGLSEVGSLLL' A
#
# COMPACT_ATOMS: atom_id res chain seq x y z
N MET A 1 3.28 5.81 -25.56
CA MET A 1 3.51 7.24 -25.23
C MET A 1 3.01 7.44 -23.81
N VAL A 2 3.88 7.79 -22.86
CA VAL A 2 3.45 8.27 -21.54
C VAL A 2 2.92 9.68 -21.79
N THR A 3 1.61 9.88 -21.62
CA THR A 3 1.00 11.19 -21.80
C THR A 3 1.26 12.04 -20.57
N GLU A 4 1.98 13.15 -20.72
CA GLU A 4 2.27 14.14 -19.66
C GLU A 4 0.99 14.69 -18.98
N LYS A 5 -0.15 14.59 -19.66
CA LYS A 5 -1.45 14.98 -19.10
C LYS A 5 -2.17 13.75 -18.56
N PRO A 6 -2.49 13.71 -17.24
CA PRO A 6 -3.23 12.60 -16.68
C PRO A 6 -4.61 12.49 -17.35
N PRO A 7 -5.16 11.27 -17.50
CA PRO A 7 -6.42 11.03 -18.19
C PRO A 7 -7.62 11.71 -17.50
N THR A 8 -7.47 12.06 -16.23
CA THR A 8 -8.46 12.80 -15.43
C THR A 8 -7.80 13.92 -14.61
N ARG A 9 -8.61 14.91 -14.21
CA ARG A 9 -8.21 15.98 -13.30
C ARG A 9 -8.20 15.49 -11.85
N LEU A 10 -7.01 15.20 -11.33
CA LEU A 10 -6.81 14.86 -9.92
C LEU A 10 -7.18 16.05 -9.00
N ARG A 11 -8.01 15.78 -7.98
CA ARG A 11 -8.38 16.76 -6.95
C ARG A 11 -8.13 16.17 -5.56
N PRO A 12 -7.81 16.98 -4.54
CA PRO A 12 -7.72 16.49 -3.18
C PRO A 12 -9.04 15.91 -2.69
N VAL A 13 -8.98 14.78 -1.99
CA VAL A 13 -10.12 14.21 -1.27
C VAL A 13 -10.44 15.12 -0.08
N ARG A 14 -11.72 15.45 0.10
CA ARG A 14 -12.19 16.19 1.28
C ARG A 14 -12.21 15.25 2.49
N LEU A 15 -11.22 15.39 3.37
CA LEU A 15 -11.15 14.62 4.60
C LEU A 15 -11.91 15.32 5.75
N PRO A 16 -12.68 14.56 6.56
CA PRO A 16 -13.30 15.07 7.77
C PRO A 16 -12.26 15.51 8.82
N GLN A 17 -12.73 16.24 9.83
CA GLN A 17 -11.83 16.95 10.76
C GLN A 17 -11.02 16.02 11.67
N ASN A 18 -11.50 14.80 11.89
CA ASN A 18 -10.80 13.75 12.66
C ASN A 18 -9.50 13.25 12.00
N TYR A 19 -9.21 13.64 10.74
CA TYR A 19 -7.93 13.35 10.10
C TYR A 19 -6.82 14.36 10.45
N GLN A 20 -7.15 15.45 11.15
CA GLN A 20 -6.14 16.38 11.64
C GLN A 20 -5.45 15.81 12.89
N GLN A 21 -4.13 15.66 12.79
CA GLN A 21 -3.31 15.18 13.89
C GLN A 21 -3.06 16.29 14.92
N SER A 22 -2.62 15.92 16.12
CA SER A 22 -2.34 16.87 17.22
C SER A 22 -1.24 17.89 16.88
N ASN A 23 -0.32 17.54 15.99
CA ASN A 23 0.71 18.44 15.46
C ASN A 23 0.20 19.41 14.37
N GLY A 24 -1.11 19.42 14.09
CA GLY A 24 -1.71 20.26 13.06
C GLY A 24 -1.60 19.73 11.63
N TYR A 25 -0.91 18.60 11.40
CA TYR A 25 -0.84 18.00 10.08
C TYR A 25 -2.20 17.40 9.69
N LYS A 26 -2.70 17.82 8.52
CA LYS A 26 -3.90 17.26 7.89
C LYS A 26 -3.52 16.79 6.48
N PRO A 27 -3.48 15.47 6.21
CA PRO A 27 -3.12 14.98 4.88
C PRO A 27 -4.15 15.44 3.84
N GLN A 28 -3.69 15.64 2.60
CA GLN A 28 -4.55 16.00 1.46
C GLN A 28 -4.28 15.03 0.31
N PRO A 29 -4.74 13.76 0.42
CA PRO A 29 -4.52 12.78 -0.63
C PRO A 29 -5.25 13.20 -1.91
N LEU A 30 -4.64 12.94 -3.06
CA LEU A 30 -5.28 13.13 -4.35
C LEU A 30 -6.26 11.98 -4.63
N ASP A 31 -7.40 12.32 -5.21
CA ASP A 31 -8.42 11.37 -5.62
C ASP A 31 -8.03 10.70 -6.95
N ALA A 32 -7.73 9.41 -6.90
CA ALA A 32 -7.36 8.60 -8.05
C ALA A 32 -8.45 7.61 -8.50
N ARG A 33 -9.69 7.72 -7.97
CA ARG A 33 -10.76 6.74 -8.23
C ARG A 33 -11.22 6.67 -9.68
N GLU A 34 -11.05 7.76 -10.43
CA GLU A 34 -11.36 7.82 -11.87
C GLU A 34 -10.26 7.20 -12.75
N ILE A 35 -9.12 6.81 -12.17
CA ILE A 35 -8.06 6.10 -12.87
C ILE A 35 -8.35 4.60 -12.78
N VAL A 36 -8.75 4.00 -13.89
CA VAL A 36 -8.94 2.55 -14.02
C VAL A 36 -7.70 1.95 -14.67
N LEU A 37 -7.11 0.95 -14.04
CA LEU A 37 -6.05 0.14 -14.63
C LEU A 37 -6.68 -1.00 -15.43
N GLY A 38 -6.14 -1.27 -16.62
CA GLY A 38 -6.56 -2.42 -17.42
C GLY A 38 -6.10 -3.75 -16.81
N GLU A 39 -6.81 -4.84 -17.13
CA GLU A 39 -6.50 -6.19 -16.61
C GLU A 39 -5.08 -6.64 -16.96
N GLU A 40 -4.53 -6.17 -18.08
CA GLU A 40 -3.16 -6.43 -18.51
C GLU A 40 -2.09 -5.90 -17.55
N MET A 41 -2.44 -4.93 -16.70
CA MET A 41 -1.55 -4.36 -15.69
C MET A 41 -1.58 -5.12 -14.36
N MET A 42 -2.58 -5.99 -14.13
CA MET A 42 -2.69 -6.75 -12.88
C MET A 42 -1.45 -7.62 -12.59
N PRO A 43 -0.87 -8.36 -13.57
CA PRO A 43 0.37 -9.10 -13.34
C PRO A 43 1.54 -8.21 -12.90
N LEU A 44 1.60 -6.97 -13.40
CA LEU A 44 2.64 -6.00 -13.01
C LEU A 44 2.41 -5.50 -11.58
N VAL A 45 1.17 -5.21 -11.20
CA VAL A 45 0.80 -4.83 -9.82
C VAL A 45 1.22 -5.92 -8.84
N ASP A 46 0.92 -7.18 -9.15
CA ASP A 46 1.29 -8.33 -8.31
C ASP A 46 2.81 -8.49 -8.21
N ALA A 47 3.53 -8.34 -9.33
CA ALA A 47 4.98 -8.42 -9.35
C ALA A 47 5.64 -7.33 -8.47
N LEU A 48 5.12 -6.10 -8.53
CA LEU A 48 5.61 -4.98 -7.71
C LEU A 48 5.29 -5.18 -6.22
N ALA A 49 4.09 -5.63 -5.90
CA ALA A 49 3.69 -5.95 -4.52
C ALA A 49 4.57 -7.06 -3.94
N LYS A 50 4.77 -8.15 -4.70
CA LYS A 50 5.64 -9.27 -4.32
C LYS A 50 7.09 -8.83 -4.11
N ASN A 51 7.63 -8.01 -5.01
CA ASN A 51 8.99 -7.50 -4.88
C ASN A 51 9.14 -6.65 -3.60
N THR A 52 8.20 -5.73 -3.35
CA THR A 52 8.21 -4.88 -2.15
C THR A 52 8.16 -5.73 -0.88
N HIS A 53 7.30 -6.76 -0.85
CA HIS A 53 7.24 -7.71 0.26
C HIS A 53 8.57 -8.44 0.46
N ASN A 54 9.17 -8.96 -0.61
CA ASN A 54 10.44 -9.70 -0.55
C ASN A 54 11.58 -8.82 -0.03
N VAL A 55 11.66 -7.57 -0.47
CA VAL A 55 12.66 -6.61 0.02
C VAL A 55 12.49 -6.33 1.51
N TRP A 56 11.25 -6.09 1.96
CA TRP A 56 10.94 -5.90 3.37
C TRP A 56 11.29 -7.14 4.21
N ALA A 57 10.89 -8.33 3.76
CA ALA A 57 11.14 -9.59 4.48
C ALA A 57 12.65 -9.88 4.57
N LYS A 58 13.40 -9.68 3.47
CA LYS A 58 14.85 -9.83 3.44
C LYS A 58 15.53 -8.94 4.48
N GLU A 59 15.12 -7.67 4.59
CA GLU A 59 15.68 -6.74 5.58
C GLU A 59 15.31 -7.14 7.02
N LYS A 60 14.08 -7.62 7.25
CA LYS A 60 13.65 -8.13 8.56
C LYS A 60 14.46 -9.34 9.01
N ILE A 61 14.61 -10.33 8.15
CA ILE A 61 15.41 -11.54 8.42
C ILE A 61 16.87 -11.16 8.69
N LYS A 62 17.44 -10.24 7.89
CA LYS A 62 18.80 -9.73 8.11
C LYS A 62 18.98 -9.09 9.50
N ARG A 63 17.93 -8.50 10.06
CA ARG A 63 17.90 -7.94 11.43
C ARG A 63 17.60 -8.97 12.52
N GLY A 64 17.58 -10.26 12.18
CA GLY A 64 17.35 -11.35 13.13
C GLY A 64 15.88 -11.63 13.43
N TRP A 65 14.94 -11.09 12.64
CA TRP A 65 13.52 -11.44 12.80
C TRP A 65 13.31 -12.87 12.31
N THR A 66 12.83 -13.74 13.18
CA THR A 66 12.44 -15.10 12.85
C THR A 66 10.93 -15.18 12.69
N PHE A 67 10.45 -16.25 12.07
CA PHE A 67 9.03 -16.58 12.11
C PHE A 67 8.58 -16.69 13.57
N GLY A 68 7.42 -16.11 13.90
CA GLY A 68 6.77 -16.41 15.17
C GLY A 68 6.34 -17.88 15.20
N LEU A 69 6.17 -18.44 16.39
CA LEU A 69 5.49 -19.73 16.52
C LEU A 69 4.10 -19.58 15.89
N SER A 70 3.84 -20.34 14.82
CA SER A 70 2.51 -20.45 14.26
C SER A 70 1.64 -21.15 15.30
N GLU A 71 0.99 -20.42 16.19
CA GLU A 71 -0.07 -20.97 17.05
C GLU A 71 -1.32 -21.22 16.20
N VAL A 72 -1.20 -22.14 15.25
CA VAL A 72 -2.33 -22.80 14.62
C VAL A 72 -2.46 -24.14 15.33
N GLY A 73 -3.15 -24.12 16.48
CA GLY A 73 -3.73 -25.32 17.10
C GLY A 73 -2.78 -26.28 17.80
N SER A 74 -2.02 -25.81 18.80
CA SER A 74 -1.50 -26.72 19.84
C SER A 74 -2.02 -26.32 21.22
N LEU A 75 -3.34 -26.18 21.31
CA LEU A 75 -4.09 -26.24 22.56
C LEU A 75 -5.39 -26.99 22.27
N LEU A 76 -5.70 -27.95 23.15
CA LEU A 76 -6.54 -29.14 22.99
C LEU A 76 -5.72 -30.30 22.37
N LEU A 77 -5.06 -31.18 23.13
CA LEU A 77 -5.61 -32.03 24.21
C LEU A 77 -7.01 -32.56 23.88
#